data_AF-W6LEY4-F1
#
_entry.id   AF-W6LEY4-F1
#
_cell.length_a   1.000
_cell.length_b   1.000
_cell.length_c   1.000
_cell.angle_alpha   90.00
_cell.angle_beta   90.00
_cell.angle_gamma   90.00
#
_symmetry.space_group_name_H-M   'P 1'
#
loop_
_entity.id
_entity.type
_entity.pdbx_description
1 polymer ?
#
loop_
_entity_poly.entity_id
_entity_poly.type
_entity_poly.pdbx_seq_one_letter_code
_entity_poly.pdbx_strand_id
1 'polypeptide(L)'
;MPDIFVRATGPRVVIFIMSNRIDDTLCYSVGSAYLSGLPVVVAGYQMEYKGFLSKHDFMEKAIKNAQLKPDDVAILMDSDTLFTGADIQAFLDSFIAQSAAAPEELDALSVRQGRVMAPIVALAEDCCWAPNLYFSHMCCRVGYEAVYKKVRAHAAAHPEHKLALPFDQSPYRHPNMGIVIARAWAYMEYLEKVENLIKTHKPTARIQKGWYCDQSIFSRFHMDLLTWEVEQDVLSMPLHERQAARSTYGMRAGFLGLDYANALSVVIAHKYLHRTEIHDELWAKYLPSGKIKHPHSHEMNGVKSVGRFVADLYKRAYAAHGKEIYTRLAVPKWVDEKKTSETTFISLTPPLFASKLRPIDTVHNTMRHTFPVILHASDLEYGYTKVKKLEYASVGAPWFMPMVYDAEVLQQNEKYLESLPLLLSTDKDILKTSYQAHCGFPFKKIINKVQNI
;
A
#
# COMPACT_ATOMS: atom_id res chain seq x y z
N MET A 1 -19.85 15.62 -2.28
CA MET A 1 -18.82 15.00 -3.12
C MET A 1 -18.88 13.48 -2.99
N PRO A 2 -19.73 12.77 -3.75
CA PRO A 2 -19.79 11.30 -3.71
C PRO A 2 -18.68 10.61 -4.54
N ASP A 3 -18.02 11.37 -5.43
CA ASP A 3 -17.13 10.84 -6.48
C ASP A 3 -15.69 10.51 -6.04
N ILE A 4 -15.32 10.84 -4.80
CA ILE A 4 -13.98 10.59 -4.24
C ILE A 4 -13.88 9.25 -3.49
N PHE A 5 -15.02 8.61 -3.22
CA PHE A 5 -15.09 7.47 -2.32
C PHE A 5 -15.01 6.14 -3.08
N VAL A 6 -14.08 5.28 -2.67
CA VAL A 6 -14.01 3.88 -3.10
C VAL A 6 -15.21 3.10 -2.55
N ARG A 7 -15.68 3.47 -1.37
CA ARG A 7 -16.87 2.95 -0.70
C ARG A 7 -17.68 4.09 -0.11
N ALA A 8 -18.97 4.15 -0.45
CA ALA A 8 -19.87 5.23 -0.01
C ALA A 8 -20.91 4.79 1.03
N THR A 9 -21.00 3.49 1.35
CA THR A 9 -21.93 2.92 2.34
C THR A 9 -21.19 2.36 3.55
N GLY A 10 -21.71 2.62 4.75
CA GLY A 10 -20.96 2.38 5.99
C GLY A 10 -19.79 3.36 6.15
N PRO A 11 -18.71 2.96 6.84
CA PRO A 11 -17.47 3.73 6.86
C PRO A 11 -16.96 3.97 5.44
N ARG A 12 -16.85 5.25 5.06
CA ARG A 12 -16.42 5.64 3.72
C ARG A 12 -14.92 5.48 3.59
N VAL A 13 -14.45 5.18 2.39
CA VAL A 13 -13.02 4.97 2.12
C VAL A 13 -12.56 5.93 1.04
N VAL A 14 -11.49 6.70 1.32
CA VAL A 14 -10.82 7.55 0.32
C VAL A 14 -9.35 7.14 0.19
N ILE A 15 -8.86 7.17 -1.04
CA ILE A 15 -7.44 6.97 -1.36
C ILE A 15 -6.83 8.32 -1.70
N PHE A 16 -5.75 8.67 -1.00
CA PHE A 16 -4.97 9.88 -1.19
C PHE A 16 -3.59 9.56 -1.74
N ILE A 17 -3.28 10.06 -2.95
CA ILE A 17 -1.94 10.02 -3.52
C ILE A 17 -1.24 11.34 -3.23
N MET A 18 -0.13 11.30 -2.50
CA MET A 18 0.56 12.50 -2.04
C MET A 18 1.49 13.05 -3.12
N SER A 19 1.18 14.27 -3.57
CA SER A 19 2.06 15.04 -4.44
C SER A 19 1.68 16.52 -4.40
N ASN A 20 2.68 17.40 -4.40
CA ASN A 20 2.44 18.83 -4.46
C ASN A 20 2.39 19.41 -5.88
N ARG A 21 2.66 18.57 -6.87
CA ARG A 21 2.65 18.92 -8.29
C ARG A 21 2.20 17.76 -9.14
N ILE A 22 1.82 18.06 -10.37
CA ILE A 22 1.53 17.03 -11.37
C ILE A 22 2.82 16.75 -12.14
N ASP A 23 3.28 15.51 -12.07
CA ASP A 23 4.41 14.99 -12.82
C ASP A 23 4.12 13.58 -13.33
N ASP A 24 5.01 13.03 -14.16
CA ASP A 24 4.83 11.70 -14.75
C ASP A 24 4.61 10.62 -13.69
N THR A 25 5.28 10.71 -12.54
CA THR A 25 5.17 9.72 -11.45
C THR A 25 3.74 9.70 -10.92
N LEU A 26 3.18 10.88 -10.62
CA LEU A 26 1.79 11.03 -10.22
C LEU A 26 0.82 10.51 -11.30
N CYS A 27 1.06 10.85 -12.56
CA CYS A 27 0.19 10.45 -13.66
C CYS A 27 0.13 8.93 -13.84
N TYR A 28 1.26 8.22 -13.68
CA TYR A 28 1.29 6.76 -13.62
C TYR A 28 0.46 6.21 -12.46
N SER A 29 0.62 6.75 -11.26
CA SER A 29 -0.10 6.28 -10.08
C SER A 29 -1.61 6.47 -10.22
N VAL A 30 -2.07 7.69 -10.53
CA VAL A 30 -3.50 8.00 -10.75
C VAL A 30 -4.06 7.19 -11.91
N GLY A 31 -3.35 7.10 -13.03
CA GLY A 31 -3.78 6.33 -14.19
C GLY A 31 -3.96 4.85 -13.86
N SER A 32 -3.03 4.26 -13.11
CA SER A 32 -3.15 2.86 -12.67
C SER A 32 -4.30 2.64 -11.69
N ALA A 33 -4.59 3.60 -10.83
CA ALA A 33 -5.73 3.54 -9.90
C ALA A 33 -7.05 3.49 -10.68
N TYR A 34 -7.21 4.37 -11.65
CA TYR A 34 -8.38 4.38 -12.51
C TYR A 34 -8.50 3.13 -13.38
N LEU A 35 -7.38 2.62 -13.90
CA LEU A 35 -7.35 1.32 -14.61
C LEU A 35 -7.63 0.12 -13.68
N SER A 36 -7.62 0.34 -12.37
CA SER A 36 -8.02 -0.61 -11.34
C SER A 36 -9.42 -0.31 -10.77
N GLY A 37 -10.16 0.64 -11.37
CA GLY A 37 -11.51 1.01 -10.95
C GLY A 37 -11.60 1.82 -9.65
N LEU A 38 -10.48 2.41 -9.21
CA LEU A 38 -10.39 3.08 -7.92
C LEU A 38 -10.33 4.60 -8.09
N PRO A 39 -11.31 5.36 -7.54
CA PRO A 39 -11.19 6.81 -7.46
C PRO A 39 -10.11 7.20 -6.44
N VAL A 40 -9.38 8.26 -6.75
CA VAL A 40 -8.26 8.75 -5.93
C VAL A 40 -8.29 10.27 -5.88
N VAL A 41 -7.74 10.83 -4.80
CA VAL A 41 -7.54 12.27 -4.61
C VAL A 41 -6.05 12.55 -4.46
N VAL A 42 -5.52 13.51 -5.20
CA VAL A 42 -4.13 13.95 -5.05
C VAL A 42 -4.05 14.91 -3.87
N ALA A 43 -3.37 14.51 -2.80
CA ALA A 43 -3.22 15.31 -1.59
C ALA A 43 -1.94 16.16 -1.65
N GLY A 44 -2.08 17.48 -1.48
CA GLY A 44 -0.96 18.41 -1.39
C GLY A 44 -0.78 19.35 -2.58
N TYR A 45 -1.66 19.30 -3.59
CA TYR A 45 -1.48 20.05 -4.82
C TYR A 45 -1.32 21.56 -4.55
N GLN A 46 -0.25 22.15 -5.10
CA GLN A 46 0.16 23.55 -4.89
C GLN A 46 0.49 23.95 -3.44
N MET A 47 0.52 23.00 -2.51
CA MET A 47 1.02 23.25 -1.17
C MET A 47 2.56 23.24 -1.15
N GLU A 48 3.13 23.94 -0.18
CA GLU A 48 4.58 24.03 -0.01
C GLU A 48 5.17 22.65 0.37
N TYR A 49 6.21 22.21 -0.35
CA TYR A 49 6.90 20.96 -0.05
C TYR A 49 8.22 21.22 0.68
N LYS A 50 8.28 20.78 1.94
CA LYS A 50 9.41 20.93 2.88
C LYS A 50 10.13 19.60 3.15
N GLY A 51 9.96 18.62 2.25
CA GLY A 51 10.50 17.26 2.41
C GLY A 51 9.42 16.27 2.88
N PHE A 52 9.85 15.08 3.29
CA PHE A 52 8.93 13.95 3.57
C PHE A 52 7.88 14.25 4.64
N LEU A 53 8.13 15.19 5.55
CA LEU A 53 7.17 15.57 6.58
C LEU A 53 5.97 16.37 6.06
N SER A 54 6.05 16.97 4.86
CA SER A 54 4.91 17.66 4.23
C SER A 54 3.71 16.73 4.00
N LYS A 55 3.92 15.42 3.96
CA LYS A 55 2.85 14.41 3.91
C LYS A 55 1.84 14.57 5.04
N HIS A 56 2.29 14.97 6.23
CA HIS A 56 1.41 15.21 7.37
C HIS A 56 0.44 16.36 7.09
N ASP A 57 0.95 17.50 6.62
CA ASP A 57 0.14 18.67 6.27
C ASP A 57 -0.81 18.37 5.10
N PHE A 58 -0.30 17.70 4.06
CA PHE A 58 -1.09 17.34 2.87
C PHE A 58 -2.28 16.48 3.25
N MET A 59 -2.03 15.48 4.11
CA MET A 59 -3.07 14.59 4.55
C MET A 59 -4.08 15.27 5.46
N GLU A 60 -3.61 16.07 6.43
CA GLU A 60 -4.51 16.79 7.33
C GLU A 60 -5.52 17.64 6.54
N LYS A 61 -5.03 18.38 5.54
CA LYS A 61 -5.88 19.17 4.66
C LYS A 61 -6.80 18.29 3.83
N ALA A 62 -6.29 17.20 3.24
CA ALA A 62 -7.10 16.32 2.41
C ALA A 62 -8.24 15.63 3.18
N ILE A 63 -7.99 15.15 4.41
CA ILE A 63 -9.02 14.59 5.31
C ILE A 63 -10.11 15.63 5.59
N LYS A 64 -9.71 16.86 5.93
CA LYS A 64 -10.63 17.97 6.23
C LYS A 64 -11.45 18.35 5.00
N ASN A 65 -10.83 18.50 3.84
CA ASN A 65 -11.49 18.89 2.59
C ASN A 65 -12.44 17.79 2.08
N ALA A 66 -12.08 16.52 2.28
CA ALA A 66 -12.96 15.38 2.00
C ALA A 66 -14.10 15.21 3.02
N GLN A 67 -14.07 15.98 4.11
CA GLN A 67 -15.05 15.93 5.20
C GLN A 67 -15.19 14.51 5.76
N LEU A 68 -14.06 13.83 5.97
CA LEU A 68 -14.08 12.48 6.56
C LEU A 68 -14.62 12.54 7.98
N LYS A 69 -15.51 11.60 8.29
CA LYS A 69 -16.01 11.36 9.65
C LYS A 69 -14.94 10.59 10.43
N PRO A 70 -14.95 10.64 11.77
CA PRO A 70 -13.99 9.93 12.60
C PRO A 70 -13.80 8.45 12.25
N ASP A 71 -14.89 7.75 11.95
CA ASP A 71 -14.94 6.32 11.64
C ASP A 71 -14.59 5.99 10.18
N ASP A 72 -14.53 6.97 9.28
CA ASP A 72 -14.13 6.77 7.89
C ASP A 72 -12.66 6.32 7.81
N VAL A 73 -12.29 5.78 6.65
CA VAL A 73 -10.97 5.24 6.37
C VAL A 73 -10.28 6.07 5.30
N ALA A 74 -8.99 6.31 5.52
CA ALA A 74 -8.12 6.91 4.53
C ALA A 74 -6.93 5.99 4.23
N ILE A 75 -6.65 5.79 2.94
CA ILE A 75 -5.41 5.18 2.47
C ILE A 75 -4.53 6.31 1.95
N LEU A 76 -3.35 6.41 2.52
CA LEU A 76 -2.31 7.35 2.20
C LEU A 76 -1.27 6.65 1.35
N MET A 77 -0.84 7.27 0.27
CA MET A 77 0.19 6.69 -0.57
C MET A 77 1.09 7.73 -1.24
N ASP A 78 2.35 7.34 -1.44
CA ASP A 78 3.29 8.12 -2.23
C ASP A 78 2.94 8.07 -3.71
N SER A 79 3.37 9.08 -4.47
CA SER A 79 3.12 9.13 -5.91
C SER A 79 3.88 8.08 -6.72
N ASP A 80 4.93 7.47 -6.17
CA ASP A 80 5.68 6.36 -6.78
C ASP A 80 5.07 4.99 -6.46
N THR A 81 3.75 4.91 -6.54
CA THR A 81 2.97 3.69 -6.36
C THR A 81 2.19 3.34 -7.63
N LEU A 82 1.87 2.06 -7.79
CA LEU A 82 1.09 1.55 -8.93
C LEU A 82 0.04 0.55 -8.44
N PHE A 83 -1.21 0.71 -8.88
CA PHE A 83 -2.27 -0.26 -8.62
C PHE A 83 -2.22 -1.41 -9.61
N THR A 84 -2.31 -2.64 -9.10
CA THR A 84 -2.20 -3.84 -9.92
C THR A 84 -3.52 -4.19 -10.63
N GLY A 85 -4.65 -3.77 -10.09
CA GLY A 85 -5.98 -4.26 -10.49
C GLY A 85 -6.45 -5.47 -9.68
N ALA A 86 -5.69 -5.87 -8.64
CA ALA A 86 -6.19 -6.82 -7.65
C ALA A 86 -7.33 -6.19 -6.82
N ASP A 87 -8.24 -7.03 -6.32
CA ASP A 87 -9.39 -6.59 -5.56
C ASP A 87 -8.99 -6.09 -4.16
N ILE A 88 -9.25 -4.82 -3.88
CA ILE A 88 -8.99 -4.18 -2.60
C ILE A 88 -10.12 -4.40 -1.59
N GLN A 89 -11.32 -4.77 -2.03
CA GLN A 89 -12.53 -4.75 -1.18
C GLN A 89 -12.41 -5.74 -0.01
N ALA A 90 -11.88 -6.93 -0.24
CA ALA A 90 -11.67 -7.92 0.82
C ALA A 90 -10.76 -7.41 1.95
N PHE A 91 -9.72 -6.65 1.59
CA PHE A 91 -8.83 -6.03 2.58
C PHE A 91 -9.55 -4.88 3.31
N LEU A 92 -10.28 -4.02 2.59
CA LEU A 92 -11.05 -2.93 3.18
C LEU A 92 -12.12 -3.44 4.14
N ASP A 93 -12.86 -4.48 3.77
CA ASP A 93 -13.87 -5.11 4.62
C ASP A 93 -13.24 -5.64 5.91
N SER A 94 -12.07 -6.30 5.79
CA SER A 94 -11.32 -6.79 6.94
C SER A 94 -10.85 -5.64 7.83
N PHE A 95 -10.25 -4.60 7.26
CA PHE A 95 -9.79 -3.43 8.01
C PHE A 95 -10.95 -2.70 8.70
N ILE A 96 -12.06 -2.49 8.02
CA ILE A 96 -13.25 -1.82 8.59
C ILE A 96 -13.90 -2.68 9.69
N ALA A 97 -13.95 -4.00 9.53
CA ALA A 97 -14.53 -4.87 10.54
C ALA A 97 -13.61 -5.04 11.77
N GLN A 98 -12.29 -4.96 11.58
CA GLN A 98 -11.31 -5.32 12.59
C GLN A 98 -10.56 -4.13 13.19
N SER A 99 -10.63 -2.93 12.63
CA SER A 99 -10.05 -1.74 13.28
C SER A 99 -11.12 -1.01 14.10
N ALA A 100 -10.73 -0.51 15.27
CA ALA A 100 -11.62 0.24 16.16
C ALA A 100 -12.26 1.45 15.46
N ALA A 101 -13.59 1.54 15.47
CA ALA A 101 -14.31 2.64 14.82
C ALA A 101 -14.19 3.95 15.61
N ALA A 102 -13.95 3.84 16.91
CA ALA A 102 -13.72 4.95 17.83
C ALA A 102 -12.56 4.65 18.79
N PRO A 103 -11.95 5.68 19.43
CA PRO A 103 -10.83 5.48 20.34
C PRO A 103 -11.13 4.54 21.53
N GLU A 104 -12.37 4.49 21.99
CA GLU A 104 -12.84 3.69 23.12
C GLU A 104 -13.02 2.21 22.78
N GLU A 105 -13.01 1.85 21.50
CA GLU A 105 -13.13 0.46 21.03
C GLU A 105 -11.77 -0.22 20.84
N LEU A 106 -10.67 0.52 20.97
CA LEU A 106 -9.32 0.00 20.76
C LEU A 106 -8.91 -0.94 21.90
N ASP A 107 -8.81 -2.24 21.61
CA ASP A 107 -8.25 -3.23 22.53
C ASP A 107 -6.86 -3.69 22.08
N ALA A 108 -5.84 -3.19 22.80
CA ALA A 108 -4.45 -3.49 22.50
C ALA A 108 -4.08 -4.97 22.57
N LEU A 109 -4.66 -5.74 23.50
CA LEU A 109 -4.37 -7.18 23.58
C LEU A 109 -4.91 -7.89 22.34
N SER A 110 -6.13 -7.57 21.92
CA SER A 110 -6.71 -8.12 20.70
C SER A 110 -5.86 -7.77 19.47
N VAL A 111 -5.31 -6.55 19.39
CA VAL A 111 -4.37 -6.14 18.31
C VAL A 111 -3.11 -7.01 18.34
N ARG A 112 -2.48 -7.20 19.51
CA ARG A 112 -1.24 -7.98 19.63
C ARG A 112 -1.44 -9.50 19.50
N GLN A 113 -2.67 -9.98 19.71
CA GLN A 113 -3.10 -11.34 19.39
C GLN A 113 -3.43 -11.54 17.91
N GLY A 114 -3.46 -10.49 17.09
CA GLY A 114 -3.86 -10.56 15.68
C GLY A 114 -5.34 -10.87 15.48
N ARG A 115 -6.19 -10.72 16.51
CA ARG A 115 -7.64 -10.90 16.40
C ARG A 115 -8.34 -9.70 15.76
N VAL A 116 -7.73 -8.53 15.88
CA VAL A 116 -8.21 -7.25 15.34
C VAL A 116 -7.02 -6.46 14.76
N MET A 117 -7.29 -5.48 13.90
CA MET A 117 -6.27 -4.65 13.29
C MET A 117 -6.05 -3.37 14.11
N ALA A 118 -4.82 -2.87 14.11
CA ALA A 118 -4.55 -1.51 14.62
C ALA A 118 -5.31 -0.48 13.77
N PRO A 119 -5.74 0.66 14.36
CA PRO A 119 -6.46 1.70 13.63
C PRO A 119 -5.55 2.51 12.68
N ILE A 120 -4.23 2.35 12.77
CA ILE A 120 -3.25 2.80 11.78
C ILE A 120 -2.33 1.62 11.44
N VAL A 121 -2.29 1.25 10.17
CA VAL A 121 -1.46 0.17 9.65
C VAL A 121 -0.56 0.72 8.54
N ALA A 122 0.75 0.69 8.76
CA ALA A 122 1.73 0.98 7.73
C ALA A 122 2.13 -0.30 6.99
N LEU A 123 2.62 -0.15 5.77
CA LEU A 123 3.24 -1.26 5.04
C LEU A 123 4.46 -1.81 5.81
N ALA A 124 4.65 -3.13 5.81
CA ALA A 124 5.89 -3.74 6.27
C ALA A 124 6.90 -3.90 5.11
N GLU A 125 8.19 -3.66 5.38
CA GLU A 125 9.28 -3.86 4.44
C GLU A 125 10.50 -4.60 5.06
N ASP A 126 11.36 -5.19 4.23
CA ASP A 126 12.60 -5.89 4.65
C ASP A 126 13.72 -4.88 4.99
N CYS A 127 13.65 -3.70 4.39
CA CYS A 127 14.60 -2.62 4.62
C CYS A 127 14.29 -1.84 5.90
N CYS A 128 15.25 -1.77 6.82
CA CYS A 128 15.11 -0.91 7.98
C CYS A 128 15.63 0.49 7.63
N TRP A 129 14.71 1.42 7.35
CA TRP A 129 15.04 2.81 6.99
C TRP A 129 14.44 3.81 7.98
N ALA A 130 15.20 4.11 9.03
CA ALA A 130 14.84 5.16 10.00
C ALA A 130 16.04 6.09 10.24
N PRO A 131 16.43 6.93 9.27
CA PRO A 131 17.66 7.71 9.31
C PRO A 131 17.67 8.85 10.33
N ASN A 132 16.54 9.22 10.93
CA ASN A 132 16.52 10.07 12.12
C ASN A 132 16.79 9.30 13.42
N LEU A 133 16.65 7.97 13.42
CA LEU A 133 16.85 7.15 14.61
C LEU A 133 18.21 6.45 14.61
N TYR A 134 18.69 6.05 13.44
CA TYR A 134 19.88 5.24 13.27
C TYR A 134 20.80 5.78 12.16
N PHE A 135 22.11 5.57 12.32
CA PHE A 135 23.11 5.98 11.32
C PHE A 135 23.12 5.10 10.06
N SER A 136 22.68 3.85 10.17
CA SER A 136 22.67 2.87 9.07
C SER A 136 21.48 1.91 9.19
N HIS A 137 21.16 1.24 8.07
CA HIS A 137 20.14 0.18 8.03
C HIS A 137 20.51 -1.02 8.93
N MET A 138 21.80 -1.30 9.13
CA MET A 138 22.26 -2.37 10.03
C MET A 138 21.97 -2.02 11.49
N CYS A 139 22.30 -0.80 11.93
CA CYS A 139 21.98 -0.33 13.28
C CYS A 139 20.46 -0.33 13.52
N CYS A 140 19.68 0.06 12.51
CA CYS A 140 18.22 0.03 12.54
C CYS A 140 17.70 -1.39 12.78
N ARG A 141 18.19 -2.39 12.01
CA ARG A 141 17.82 -3.81 12.20
C ARG A 141 18.11 -4.33 13.60
N VAL A 142 19.28 -3.97 14.16
CA VAL A 142 19.65 -4.32 15.54
C VAL A 142 18.69 -3.69 16.56
N GLY A 143 18.32 -2.43 16.35
CA GLY A 143 17.35 -1.73 17.20
C GLY A 143 15.98 -2.41 17.23
N TYR A 144 15.44 -2.76 16.06
CA TYR A 144 14.17 -3.51 15.97
C TYR A 144 14.28 -4.89 16.63
N GLU A 145 15.37 -5.63 16.39
CA GLU A 145 15.56 -6.95 16.99
C GLU A 145 15.61 -6.89 18.52
N ALA A 146 16.20 -5.83 19.10
CA ALA A 146 16.21 -5.63 20.54
C ALA A 146 14.79 -5.47 21.11
N VAL A 147 13.91 -4.73 20.42
CA VAL A 147 12.50 -4.59 20.80
C VAL A 147 11.76 -5.92 20.65
N TYR A 148 11.92 -6.61 19.52
CA TYR A 148 11.28 -7.90 19.28
C TYR A 148 11.71 -8.96 20.28
N LYS A 149 12.96 -8.97 20.72
CA LYS A 149 13.43 -9.84 21.81
C LYS A 149 12.66 -9.60 23.11
N LYS A 150 12.34 -8.35 23.46
CA LYS A 150 11.52 -8.03 24.64
C LYS A 150 10.10 -8.53 24.47
N VAL A 151 9.50 -8.33 23.30
CA VAL A 151 8.14 -8.82 23.00
C VAL A 151 8.08 -10.35 23.07
N ARG A 152 9.08 -11.07 22.52
CA ARG A 152 9.18 -12.53 22.65
C ARG A 152 9.32 -12.99 24.09
N ALA A 153 10.16 -12.31 24.88
CA ALA A 153 10.34 -12.63 26.29
C ALA A 153 9.04 -12.47 27.09
N HIS A 154 8.31 -11.37 26.84
CA HIS A 154 7.01 -11.14 27.44
C HIS A 154 5.98 -12.21 27.00
N ALA A 155 5.92 -12.54 25.71
CA ALA A 155 5.03 -13.61 25.20
C ALA A 155 5.32 -14.97 25.86
N ALA A 156 6.59 -15.28 26.13
CA ALA A 156 6.99 -16.50 26.82
C ALA A 156 6.65 -16.48 28.32
N ALA A 157 6.72 -15.32 28.96
CA ALA A 157 6.36 -15.14 30.37
C ALA A 157 4.83 -15.14 30.60
N HIS A 158 4.07 -14.71 29.59
CA HIS A 158 2.61 -14.55 29.63
C HIS A 158 1.91 -15.37 28.54
N PRO A 159 1.99 -16.71 28.56
CA PRO A 159 1.40 -17.56 27.51
C PRO A 159 -0.13 -17.40 27.39
N GLU A 160 -0.81 -16.99 28.46
CA GLU A 160 -2.24 -16.67 28.48
C GLU A 160 -2.61 -15.55 27.49
N HIS A 161 -1.68 -14.65 27.19
CA HIS A 161 -1.89 -13.57 26.23
C HIS A 161 -1.90 -14.04 24.78
N LYS A 162 -1.32 -15.20 24.44
CA LYS A 162 -1.33 -15.77 23.08
C LYS A 162 -0.92 -14.75 21.99
N LEU A 163 0.19 -14.04 22.18
CA LEU A 163 0.65 -13.02 21.22
C LEU A 163 1.03 -13.65 19.87
N ALA A 164 0.66 -13.01 18.76
CA ALA A 164 0.79 -13.58 17.40
C ALA A 164 2.22 -13.52 16.80
N LEU A 165 3.07 -12.63 17.31
CA LEU A 165 4.47 -12.43 16.87
C LEU A 165 4.69 -12.44 15.32
N PRO A 166 3.90 -11.68 14.53
CA PRO A 166 3.93 -11.75 13.07
C PRO A 166 5.28 -11.36 12.45
N PHE A 167 6.10 -10.58 13.16
CA PHE A 167 7.46 -10.23 12.74
C PHE A 167 8.43 -11.43 12.69
N ASP A 168 8.10 -12.56 13.31
CA ASP A 168 8.87 -13.80 13.19
C ASP A 168 8.46 -14.62 11.96
N GLN A 169 7.26 -14.39 11.45
CA GLN A 169 6.69 -15.09 10.30
C GLN A 169 6.98 -14.37 8.98
N SER A 170 7.22 -13.06 9.01
CA SER A 170 7.43 -12.25 7.80
C SER A 170 8.90 -11.80 7.63
N PRO A 171 9.46 -11.81 6.41
CA PRO A 171 10.73 -11.12 6.12
C PRO A 171 10.56 -9.59 6.19
N TYR A 172 9.33 -9.11 6.07
CA TYR A 172 8.98 -7.70 6.08
C TYR A 172 8.61 -7.31 7.50
N ARG A 173 9.54 -6.68 8.21
CA ARG A 173 9.42 -6.44 9.65
C ARG A 173 9.79 -5.03 10.08
N HIS A 174 9.88 -4.10 9.14
CA HIS A 174 10.15 -2.71 9.42
C HIS A 174 9.05 -1.88 8.75
N PRO A 175 8.63 -0.75 9.32
CA PRO A 175 7.61 0.10 8.72
C PRO A 175 8.11 0.73 7.43
N ASN A 176 7.21 0.91 6.47
CA ASN A 176 7.35 1.74 5.29
C ASN A 176 6.17 2.73 5.26
N MET A 177 6.48 4.04 5.24
CA MET A 177 5.45 5.09 5.24
C MET A 177 5.04 5.53 3.83
N GLY A 178 5.48 4.79 2.80
CA GLY A 178 5.02 5.02 1.44
C GLY A 178 3.54 4.69 1.28
N ILE A 179 3.00 3.74 2.05
CA ILE A 179 1.57 3.41 2.08
C ILE A 179 1.11 3.17 3.53
N VAL A 180 0.03 3.85 3.93
CA VAL A 180 -0.59 3.71 5.25
C VAL A 180 -2.11 3.66 5.07
N ILE A 181 -2.78 2.75 5.78
CA ILE A 181 -4.24 2.78 5.94
C ILE A 181 -4.57 3.16 7.38
N ALA A 182 -5.54 4.05 7.56
CA ALA A 182 -5.92 4.52 8.88
C ALA A 182 -7.41 4.84 8.98
N ARG A 183 -7.96 4.68 10.19
CA ARG A 183 -9.18 5.40 10.59
C ARG A 183 -8.89 6.89 10.67
N ALA A 184 -9.82 7.73 10.22
CA ALA A 184 -9.64 9.16 10.20
C ALA A 184 -9.36 9.72 11.60
N TRP A 185 -10.10 9.27 12.63
CA TRP A 185 -9.86 9.67 14.02
C TRP A 185 -8.43 9.35 14.47
N ALA A 186 -7.94 8.16 14.13
CA ALA A 186 -6.64 7.70 14.56
C ALA A 186 -5.53 8.46 13.84
N TYR A 187 -5.68 8.71 12.53
CA TYR A 187 -4.69 9.49 11.81
C TYR A 187 -4.60 10.94 12.35
N MET A 188 -5.74 11.56 12.67
CA MET A 188 -5.74 12.90 13.29
C MET A 188 -5.06 12.89 14.67
N GLU A 189 -5.33 11.90 15.52
CA GLU A 189 -4.63 11.76 16.81
C GLU A 189 -3.11 11.51 16.61
N TYR A 190 -2.72 10.72 15.59
CA TYR A 190 -1.32 10.50 15.23
C TYR A 190 -0.62 11.81 14.85
N LEU A 191 -1.26 12.66 14.04
CA LEU A 191 -0.71 13.96 13.66
C LEU A 191 -0.42 14.86 14.88
N GLU A 192 -1.32 14.89 15.86
CA GLU A 192 -1.08 15.61 17.12
C GLU A 192 0.17 15.09 17.84
N LYS A 193 0.38 13.77 17.87
CA LYS A 193 1.58 13.18 18.49
C LYS A 193 2.84 13.47 17.70
N VAL A 194 2.77 13.43 16.38
CA VAL A 194 3.86 13.82 15.48
C VAL A 194 4.31 15.25 15.76
N GLU A 195 3.36 16.19 15.81
CA GLU A 195 3.66 17.59 16.11
C GLU A 195 4.34 17.73 17.47
N ASN A 196 3.80 17.06 18.50
CA ASN A 196 4.37 17.11 19.83
C ASN A 196 5.79 16.53 19.84
N LEU A 197 6.04 15.39 19.21
CA LEU A 197 7.37 14.78 19.09
C LEU A 197 8.36 15.73 18.44
N ILE A 198 8.00 16.34 17.31
CA ILE A 198 8.89 17.24 16.56
C ILE A 198 9.23 18.47 17.40
N LYS A 199 8.26 19.02 18.16
CA LYS A 199 8.45 20.21 19.01
C LYS A 199 9.30 19.91 20.25
N THR A 200 9.14 18.74 20.86
CA THR A 200 9.70 18.44 22.19
C THR A 200 10.94 17.56 22.18
N HIS A 201 11.16 16.78 21.12
CA HIS A 201 12.24 15.81 21.06
C HIS A 201 13.13 16.02 19.85
N LYS A 202 14.43 15.79 20.04
CA LYS A 202 15.40 15.71 18.95
C LYS A 202 15.51 14.27 18.44
N PRO A 203 15.77 14.06 17.14
CA PRO A 203 16.07 12.73 16.62
C PRO A 203 17.36 12.18 17.23
N THR A 204 17.48 10.86 17.40
CA THR A 204 18.67 10.24 18.03
C THR A 204 19.88 10.17 17.10
N ALA A 205 19.64 10.15 15.78
CA ALA A 205 20.69 10.20 14.77
C ALA A 205 20.53 11.46 13.91
N ARG A 206 21.67 11.98 13.45
CA ARG A 206 21.74 13.17 12.58
C ARG A 206 20.98 14.37 13.17
N ILE A 207 21.17 14.61 14.48
CA ILE A 207 20.52 15.65 15.29
C ILE A 207 20.50 17.01 14.59
N GLN A 208 21.60 17.38 13.93
CA GLN A 208 21.77 18.65 13.22
C GLN A 208 20.76 18.87 12.08
N LYS A 209 20.14 17.81 11.55
CA LYS A 209 19.13 17.90 10.49
C LYS A 209 17.70 18.00 11.02
N GLY A 210 17.48 17.89 12.32
CA GLY A 210 16.14 17.77 12.90
C GLY A 210 15.38 16.54 12.36
N TRP A 211 14.08 16.48 12.60
CA TRP A 211 13.22 15.47 11.99
C TRP A 211 12.99 15.80 10.52
N TYR A 212 13.18 14.81 9.63
CA TYR A 212 12.97 14.99 8.18
C TYR A 212 12.40 13.76 7.47
N CYS A 213 12.20 12.65 8.18
CA CYS A 213 11.70 11.39 7.63
C CYS A 213 10.48 10.93 8.44
N ASP A 214 9.34 10.91 7.78
CA ASP A 214 8.05 10.36 8.22
C ASP A 214 8.19 8.92 8.72
N GLN A 215 8.88 8.04 7.98
CA GLN A 215 9.14 6.66 8.39
C GLN A 215 9.96 6.54 9.67
N SER A 216 10.84 7.51 9.95
CA SER A 216 11.56 7.53 11.22
C SER A 216 10.67 7.94 12.40
N ILE A 217 9.72 8.85 12.18
CA ILE A 217 8.76 9.26 13.21
C ILE A 217 7.83 8.08 13.53
N PHE A 218 7.27 7.43 12.51
CA PHE A 218 6.45 6.23 12.70
C PHE A 218 7.25 5.12 13.40
N SER A 219 8.49 4.88 12.98
CA SER A 219 9.38 3.92 13.65
C SER A 219 9.58 4.24 15.13
N ARG A 220 9.73 5.53 15.48
CA ARG A 220 9.92 5.95 16.87
C ARG A 220 8.71 5.55 17.70
N PHE A 221 7.51 5.90 17.24
CA PHE A 221 6.28 5.57 17.94
C PHE A 221 6.03 4.07 17.98
N HIS A 222 6.23 3.35 16.87
CA HIS A 222 5.99 1.90 16.81
C HIS A 222 6.90 1.11 17.76
N MET A 223 8.20 1.41 17.77
CA MET A 223 9.15 0.73 18.66
C MET A 223 8.96 1.11 20.14
N ASP A 224 8.67 2.39 20.42
CA ASP A 224 8.33 2.86 21.76
C ASP A 224 7.09 2.14 22.27
N LEU A 225 6.02 2.13 21.47
CA LEU A 225 4.75 1.53 21.82
C LEU A 225 4.90 0.04 22.14
N LEU A 226 5.58 -0.74 21.28
CA LEU A 226 5.84 -2.16 21.53
C LEU A 226 6.66 -2.39 22.80
N THR A 227 7.69 -1.57 23.04
CA THR A 227 8.56 -1.72 24.22
C THR A 227 7.80 -1.38 25.49
N TRP A 228 7.10 -0.25 25.49
CA TRP A 228 6.35 0.24 26.63
C TRP A 228 5.19 -0.70 27.00
N GLU A 229 4.45 -1.23 26.02
CA GLU A 229 3.35 -2.18 26.25
C GLU A 229 3.81 -3.41 27.03
N VAL A 230 4.99 -3.95 26.72
CA VAL A 230 5.49 -5.17 27.35
C VAL A 230 6.26 -4.91 28.65
N GLU A 231 6.96 -3.78 28.76
CA GLU A 231 7.71 -3.42 29.97
C GLU A 231 6.80 -2.92 31.09
N GLN A 232 5.67 -2.28 30.75
CA GLN A 232 4.67 -1.83 31.72
C GLN A 232 3.54 -2.84 31.91
N ASP A 233 3.65 -4.03 31.32
CA ASP A 233 2.66 -5.11 31.40
C ASP A 233 1.22 -4.65 31.07
N VAL A 234 1.11 -3.76 30.07
CA VAL A 234 -0.16 -3.15 29.63
C VAL A 234 -1.14 -4.19 29.13
N LEU A 235 -0.61 -5.28 28.58
CA LEU A 235 -1.41 -6.38 28.03
C LEU A 235 -2.11 -7.20 29.13
N SER A 236 -1.59 -7.20 30.36
CA SER A 236 -2.24 -7.82 31.52
C SER A 236 -3.29 -6.92 32.19
N MET A 237 -3.27 -5.61 31.94
CA MET A 237 -4.20 -4.66 32.57
C MET A 237 -5.66 -5.00 32.23
N PRO A 238 -6.63 -4.71 33.13
CA PRO A 238 -8.05 -4.72 32.80
C PRO A 238 -8.35 -3.86 31.57
N LEU A 239 -9.38 -4.23 30.79
CA LEU A 239 -9.68 -3.57 29.51
C LEU A 239 -9.78 -2.05 29.61
N HIS A 240 -10.49 -1.52 30.61
CA HIS A 240 -10.69 -0.08 30.78
C HIS A 240 -9.38 0.67 31.11
N GLU A 241 -8.51 0.09 31.95
CA GLU A 241 -7.19 0.64 32.25
C GLU A 241 -6.29 0.60 31.01
N ARG A 242 -6.31 -0.52 30.27
CA ARG A 242 -5.57 -0.70 29.02
C ARG A 242 -5.96 0.33 27.95
N GLN A 243 -7.25 0.63 27.83
CA GLN A 243 -7.78 1.65 26.92
C GLN A 243 -7.38 3.08 27.31
N ALA A 244 -7.23 3.33 28.61
CA ALA A 244 -6.75 4.61 29.15
C ALA A 244 -5.21 4.73 29.10
N ALA A 245 -4.48 3.63 29.00
CA ALA A 245 -3.02 3.61 29.05
C ALA A 245 -2.39 4.35 27.86
N ARG A 246 -1.27 5.03 28.11
CA ARG A 246 -0.55 5.86 27.13
C ARG A 246 0.96 5.63 27.20
N SER A 247 1.59 5.46 26.03
CA SER A 247 3.04 5.31 25.91
C SER A 247 3.79 6.58 26.30
N THR A 248 5.12 6.52 26.29
CA THR A 248 5.99 7.68 26.53
C THR A 248 5.66 8.87 25.64
N TYR A 249 5.13 8.63 24.43
CA TYR A 249 4.70 9.67 23.49
C TYR A 249 3.21 10.00 23.52
N GLY A 250 2.49 9.49 24.51
CA GLY A 250 1.04 9.68 24.60
C GLY A 250 0.25 8.85 23.59
N MET A 251 0.84 7.81 22.98
CA MET A 251 0.14 6.90 22.06
C MET A 251 -0.70 5.89 22.85
N ARG A 252 -1.90 5.56 22.35
CA ARG A 252 -2.72 4.49 22.93
C ARG A 252 -2.05 3.13 22.74
N ALA A 253 -2.28 2.21 23.68
CA ALA A 253 -1.89 0.81 23.50
C ALA A 253 -2.58 0.23 22.25
N GLY A 254 -1.86 -0.53 21.42
CA GLY A 254 -2.37 -1.16 20.20
C GLY A 254 -2.58 -0.22 19.02
N PHE A 255 -2.18 1.05 19.12
CA PHE A 255 -2.53 2.09 18.16
C PHE A 255 -1.88 1.94 16.78
N LEU A 256 -0.66 1.39 16.72
CA LEU A 256 0.13 1.23 15.50
C LEU A 256 0.38 -0.23 15.16
N GLY A 257 0.10 -0.62 13.92
CA GLY A 257 0.37 -1.93 13.36
C GLY A 257 1.14 -1.87 12.03
N LEU A 258 1.61 -3.03 11.57
CA LEU A 258 2.22 -3.21 10.26
C LEU A 258 1.46 -4.29 9.48
N ASP A 259 1.32 -4.11 8.17
CA ASP A 259 0.83 -5.14 7.26
C ASP A 259 1.96 -6.15 6.97
N TYR A 260 2.14 -7.12 7.88
CA TYR A 260 3.17 -8.16 7.74
C TYR A 260 2.90 -9.13 6.59
N ALA A 261 1.63 -9.24 6.14
CA ALA A 261 1.21 -10.11 5.05
C ALA A 261 1.38 -9.43 3.68
N ASN A 262 1.60 -8.11 3.65
CA ASN A 262 1.67 -7.30 2.43
C ASN A 262 0.44 -7.49 1.54
N ALA A 263 -0.73 -7.53 2.18
CA ALA A 263 -2.00 -7.72 1.50
C ALA A 263 -2.44 -6.46 0.75
N LEU A 264 -2.24 -5.30 1.36
CA LEU A 264 -2.56 -4.02 0.74
C LEU A 264 -1.49 -3.62 -0.27
N SER A 265 -0.21 -3.80 0.09
CA SER A 265 0.89 -3.32 -0.74
C SER A 265 2.16 -4.15 -0.55
N VAL A 266 3.04 -4.10 -1.55
CA VAL A 266 4.44 -4.57 -1.42
C VAL A 266 5.41 -3.55 -2.00
N VAL A 267 6.60 -3.44 -1.41
CA VAL A 267 7.71 -2.71 -2.03
C VAL A 267 8.28 -3.53 -3.17
N ILE A 268 8.22 -3.00 -4.39
CA ILE A 268 8.96 -3.57 -5.53
C ILE A 268 10.27 -2.83 -5.67
N ALA A 269 11.35 -3.57 -5.47
CA ALA A 269 12.68 -3.17 -5.88
C ALA A 269 13.40 -4.41 -6.43
N HIS A 270 14.29 -4.24 -7.41
CA HIS A 270 15.13 -5.28 -8.02
C HIS A 270 15.83 -6.11 -6.96
N LYS A 271 16.31 -5.45 -5.90
CA LYS A 271 16.98 -6.07 -4.75
C LYS A 271 16.05 -7.02 -3.95
N TYR A 272 14.74 -6.85 -4.06
CA TYR A 272 13.71 -7.58 -3.31
C TYR A 272 12.73 -8.36 -4.19
N LEU A 273 12.92 -8.39 -5.51
CA LEU A 273 12.08 -9.19 -6.43
C LEU A 273 12.08 -10.68 -6.07
N HIS A 274 13.15 -11.20 -5.46
CA HIS A 274 13.22 -12.58 -4.94
C HIS A 274 12.21 -12.87 -3.81
N ARG A 275 11.53 -11.84 -3.29
CA ARG A 275 10.45 -11.95 -2.30
C ARG A 275 9.06 -11.92 -2.93
N THR A 276 8.96 -11.75 -4.24
CA THR A 276 7.72 -11.86 -5.00
C THR A 276 7.77 -13.18 -5.76
N GLU A 277 6.69 -13.92 -5.72
CA GLU A 277 6.49 -15.12 -6.52
C GLU A 277 5.52 -14.82 -7.67
N ILE A 278 5.72 -15.57 -8.74
CA ILE A 278 4.87 -15.52 -9.91
C ILE A 278 4.04 -16.78 -9.89
N HIS A 279 2.72 -16.58 -9.86
CA HIS A 279 1.71 -17.61 -9.75
C HIS A 279 0.97 -17.71 -11.08
N ASP A 280 1.31 -18.71 -11.87
CA ASP A 280 0.66 -19.00 -13.14
C ASP A 280 -0.38 -20.12 -13.01
N GLU A 281 -0.68 -20.60 -11.80
CA GLU A 281 -1.73 -21.61 -11.56
C GLU A 281 -3.11 -21.06 -11.98
N LEU A 282 -3.34 -19.76 -11.78
CA LEU A 282 -4.54 -19.05 -12.24
C LEU A 282 -4.61 -18.95 -13.78
N TRP A 283 -3.48 -19.17 -14.45
CA TRP A 283 -3.36 -19.20 -15.91
C TRP A 283 -3.46 -20.60 -16.48
N ALA A 284 -3.34 -21.67 -15.67
CA ALA A 284 -3.22 -23.05 -16.14
C ALA A 284 -4.34 -23.48 -17.10
N LYS A 285 -5.59 -23.04 -16.83
CA LYS A 285 -6.75 -23.32 -17.70
C LYS A 285 -6.69 -22.65 -19.08
N TYR A 286 -5.82 -21.65 -19.26
CA TYR A 286 -5.63 -20.90 -20.49
C TYR A 286 -4.36 -21.29 -21.24
N LEU A 287 -3.61 -22.29 -20.76
CA LEU A 287 -2.37 -22.73 -21.39
C LEU A 287 -2.59 -24.03 -22.17
N PRO A 288 -1.94 -24.22 -23.33
CA PRO A 288 -2.00 -25.46 -24.08
C PRO A 288 -1.59 -26.68 -23.24
N SER A 289 -2.38 -27.75 -23.31
CA SER A 289 -2.14 -29.02 -22.60
C SER A 289 -0.73 -29.55 -22.92
N GLY A 290 0.11 -29.77 -21.89
CA GLY A 290 1.45 -30.37 -22.05
C GLY A 290 2.63 -29.40 -22.20
N LYS A 291 2.44 -28.08 -22.01
CA LYS A 291 3.53 -27.07 -22.05
C LYS A 291 3.91 -26.42 -20.72
N ILE A 292 3.51 -27.02 -19.61
CA ILE A 292 4.13 -26.72 -18.32
C ILE A 292 5.41 -27.57 -18.22
N LYS A 293 6.45 -27.21 -18.96
CA LYS A 293 7.73 -27.95 -18.97
C LYS A 293 8.72 -27.49 -17.89
N HIS A 294 8.41 -26.44 -17.13
CA HIS A 294 9.29 -25.86 -16.14
C HIS A 294 8.54 -25.56 -14.84
N PRO A 295 9.09 -25.92 -13.66
CA PRO A 295 8.46 -25.63 -12.36
C PRO A 295 8.32 -24.11 -12.13
N HIS A 296 7.20 -23.76 -11.50
CA HIS A 296 6.48 -22.49 -11.64
C HIS A 296 6.99 -21.31 -10.81
N SER A 297 7.82 -21.55 -9.79
CA SER A 297 8.37 -20.51 -8.92
C SER A 297 9.84 -20.25 -9.26
N HIS A 298 10.12 -19.58 -10.38
CA HIS A 298 11.47 -19.05 -10.56
C HIS A 298 11.64 -17.83 -9.65
N GLU A 299 12.73 -17.81 -8.87
CA GLU A 299 13.28 -16.54 -8.36
C GLU A 299 13.62 -15.68 -9.59
N MET A 300 12.66 -14.87 -10.04
CA MET A 300 12.86 -14.05 -11.22
C MET A 300 13.79 -12.90 -10.86
N ASN A 301 15.06 -13.12 -11.16
CA ASN A 301 16.09 -12.12 -10.98
C ASN A 301 15.92 -11.02 -12.04
N GLY A 302 15.27 -9.94 -11.62
CA GLY A 302 15.17 -8.69 -12.37
C GLY A 302 13.91 -8.55 -13.20
N VAL A 303 13.42 -7.31 -13.29
CA VAL A 303 12.20 -6.93 -14.01
C VAL A 303 12.22 -7.37 -15.48
N LYS A 304 13.36 -7.34 -16.16
CA LYS A 304 13.42 -7.76 -17.58
C LYS A 304 13.03 -9.22 -17.77
N SER A 305 13.45 -10.08 -16.85
CA SER A 305 13.12 -11.51 -16.85
C SER A 305 11.63 -11.70 -16.60
N VAL A 306 11.08 -10.98 -15.62
CA VAL A 306 9.65 -10.91 -15.33
C VAL A 306 8.85 -10.46 -16.56
N GLY A 307 9.26 -9.37 -17.21
CA GLY A 307 8.55 -8.86 -18.38
C GLY A 307 8.54 -9.83 -19.55
N ARG A 308 9.66 -10.53 -19.82
CA ARG A 308 9.72 -11.59 -20.84
C ARG A 308 8.81 -12.75 -20.49
N PHE A 309 8.81 -13.18 -19.23
CA PHE A 309 7.96 -14.27 -18.77
C PHE A 309 6.47 -13.93 -18.94
N VAL A 310 6.05 -12.76 -18.44
CA VAL A 310 4.64 -12.33 -18.52
C VAL A 310 4.21 -12.17 -19.98
N ALA A 311 5.07 -11.61 -20.83
CA ALA A 311 4.80 -11.50 -22.26
C ALA A 311 4.65 -12.88 -22.93
N ASP A 312 5.55 -13.84 -22.65
CA ASP A 312 5.46 -15.19 -23.20
C ASP A 312 4.20 -15.94 -22.72
N LEU A 313 3.92 -15.90 -21.42
CA LEU A 313 2.73 -16.50 -20.81
C LEU A 313 1.46 -15.98 -21.48
N TYR A 314 1.36 -14.66 -21.59
CA TYR A 314 0.25 -14.00 -22.25
C TYR A 314 0.14 -14.41 -23.73
N LYS A 315 1.23 -14.33 -24.50
CA LYS A 315 1.24 -14.68 -25.94
C LYS A 315 0.71 -16.11 -26.14
N ARG A 316 1.14 -17.07 -25.32
CA ARG A 316 0.68 -18.46 -25.37
C ARG A 316 -0.80 -18.59 -25.02
N ALA A 317 -1.25 -17.94 -23.95
CA ALA A 317 -2.64 -18.01 -23.51
C ALA A 317 -3.60 -17.38 -24.54
N TYR A 318 -3.23 -16.20 -25.04
CA TYR A 318 -4.01 -15.49 -26.06
C TYR A 318 -4.03 -16.24 -27.40
N ALA A 319 -2.94 -16.89 -27.80
CA ALA A 319 -2.93 -17.73 -29.01
C ALA A 319 -3.88 -18.94 -28.89
N ALA A 320 -4.07 -19.48 -27.68
CA ALA A 320 -4.92 -20.64 -27.44
C ALA A 320 -6.41 -20.27 -27.26
N HIS A 321 -6.71 -19.14 -26.61
CA HIS A 321 -8.08 -18.79 -26.17
C HIS A 321 -8.56 -17.40 -26.62
N GLY A 322 -7.72 -16.62 -27.29
CA GLY A 322 -8.06 -15.26 -27.70
C GLY A 322 -8.53 -14.39 -26.53
N LYS A 323 -9.62 -13.65 -26.72
CA LYS A 323 -10.20 -12.74 -25.71
C LYS A 323 -10.85 -13.46 -24.52
N GLU A 324 -11.01 -14.80 -24.55
CA GLU A 324 -11.60 -15.56 -23.45
C GLU A 324 -10.72 -15.61 -22.19
N ILE A 325 -9.45 -15.21 -22.30
CA ILE A 325 -8.55 -15.09 -21.15
C ILE A 325 -8.87 -13.86 -20.28
N TYR A 326 -9.66 -12.90 -20.79
CA TYR A 326 -9.97 -11.67 -20.08
C TYR A 326 -11.15 -11.84 -19.13
N THR A 327 -11.01 -11.25 -17.96
CA THR A 327 -12.14 -10.88 -17.09
C THR A 327 -12.47 -9.40 -17.29
N ARG A 328 -13.67 -8.98 -16.86
CA ARG A 328 -14.13 -7.59 -17.00
C ARG A 328 -14.33 -6.97 -15.62
N LEU A 329 -13.66 -5.85 -15.39
CA LEU A 329 -13.91 -4.99 -14.24
C LEU A 329 -14.92 -3.91 -14.64
N ALA A 330 -16.10 -3.92 -14.03
CA ALA A 330 -17.09 -2.87 -14.21
C ALA A 330 -16.62 -1.59 -13.51
N VAL A 331 -16.58 -0.48 -14.24
CA VAL A 331 -16.22 0.84 -13.70
C VAL A 331 -17.26 1.88 -14.13
N PRO A 332 -17.45 2.96 -13.36
CA PRO A 332 -18.38 4.01 -13.74
C PRO A 332 -17.98 4.65 -15.07
N LYS A 333 -18.95 4.94 -15.93
CA LYS A 333 -18.70 5.74 -17.12
C LYS A 333 -18.67 7.23 -16.74
N TRP A 334 -17.77 7.97 -17.38
CA TRP A 334 -17.62 9.40 -17.21
C TRP A 334 -17.83 10.11 -18.55
N VAL A 335 -18.57 11.22 -18.53
CA VAL A 335 -18.81 12.09 -19.69
C VAL A 335 -18.68 13.52 -19.21
N ASP A 336 -17.82 14.32 -19.85
CA ASP A 336 -17.49 15.69 -19.44
C ASP A 336 -17.15 15.77 -17.95
N GLU A 337 -16.28 14.86 -17.51
CA GLU A 337 -15.85 14.67 -16.13
C GLU A 337 -16.98 14.36 -15.14
N LYS A 338 -18.21 14.08 -15.58
CA LYS A 338 -19.33 13.72 -14.70
C LYS A 338 -19.58 12.22 -14.75
N LYS A 339 -19.71 11.62 -13.57
CA LYS A 339 -20.11 10.22 -13.41
C LYS A 339 -21.53 10.04 -13.93
N THR A 340 -21.73 9.06 -14.82
CA THR A 340 -23.07 8.69 -15.32
C THR A 340 -23.60 7.48 -14.55
N SER A 341 -24.87 7.12 -14.79
CA SER A 341 -25.46 5.88 -14.27
C SER A 341 -25.00 4.63 -15.05
N GLU A 342 -24.32 4.81 -16.18
CA GLU A 342 -23.84 3.72 -17.02
C GLU A 342 -22.48 3.20 -16.52
N THR A 343 -22.18 1.95 -16.86
CA THR A 343 -20.88 1.31 -16.60
C THR A 343 -20.12 1.12 -17.90
N THR A 344 -18.80 1.28 -17.85
CA THR A 344 -17.86 0.76 -18.85
C THR A 344 -17.04 -0.38 -18.22
N PHE A 345 -16.22 -1.06 -19.03
CA PHE A 345 -15.49 -2.23 -18.60
C PHE A 345 -14.00 -2.12 -18.90
N ILE A 346 -13.16 -2.53 -17.96
CA ILE A 346 -11.72 -2.66 -18.14
C ILE A 346 -11.41 -4.15 -18.27
N SER A 347 -10.66 -4.52 -19.30
CA SER A 347 -10.21 -5.90 -19.49
C SER A 347 -9.04 -6.21 -18.58
N LEU A 348 -9.15 -7.27 -17.78
CA LEU A 348 -8.12 -7.74 -16.86
C LEU A 348 -7.70 -9.16 -17.22
N THR A 349 -6.40 -9.43 -17.12
CA THR A 349 -5.86 -10.79 -17.12
C THR A 349 -5.86 -11.38 -15.70
N PRO A 350 -5.75 -12.71 -15.54
CA PRO A 350 -5.57 -13.30 -14.22
C PRO A 350 -4.33 -12.72 -13.52
N PRO A 351 -4.40 -12.45 -12.21
CA PRO A 351 -3.28 -11.88 -11.48
C PRO A 351 -2.13 -12.88 -11.40
N LEU A 352 -0.91 -12.36 -11.26
CA LEU A 352 0.31 -13.14 -11.44
C LEU A 352 1.36 -12.90 -10.35
N PHE A 353 1.51 -11.66 -9.86
CA PHE A 353 2.40 -11.38 -8.74
C PHE A 353 1.73 -11.66 -7.40
N ALA A 354 2.30 -12.55 -6.59
CA ALA A 354 1.96 -12.63 -5.17
C ALA A 354 3.21 -12.51 -4.30
N SER A 355 3.03 -12.13 -3.04
CA SER A 355 4.13 -12.15 -2.07
C SER A 355 4.56 -13.58 -1.78
N LYS A 356 5.88 -13.86 -1.79
CA LYS A 356 6.44 -15.17 -1.41
C LYS A 356 6.14 -15.45 0.05
N LEU A 357 5.41 -16.52 0.33
CA LEU A 357 5.15 -16.96 1.70
C LEU A 357 6.43 -17.57 2.30
N ARG A 358 6.70 -17.28 3.58
CA ARG A 358 7.74 -18.03 4.31
C ARG A 358 7.17 -19.40 4.72
N PRO A 359 7.97 -20.49 4.69
CA PRO A 359 7.52 -21.86 5.01
C PRO A 359 6.97 -22.10 6.44
N ILE A 360 6.89 -21.07 7.29
CA ILE A 360 6.47 -21.20 8.71
C ILE A 360 4.94 -21.17 8.84
N ASP A 361 4.21 -20.73 7.80
CA ASP A 361 2.75 -20.69 7.76
C ASP A 361 2.13 -22.06 7.39
N THR A 362 2.59 -23.13 8.04
CA THR A 362 1.96 -24.47 7.95
C THR A 362 1.03 -24.77 9.13
N VAL A 363 0.99 -23.89 10.14
CA VAL A 363 0.27 -24.16 11.41
C VAL A 363 -1.24 -23.98 11.26
N HIS A 364 -1.72 -23.18 10.30
CA HIS A 364 -3.15 -22.92 10.10
C HIS A 364 -3.71 -23.43 8.76
N ASN A 365 -2.89 -24.08 7.93
CA ASN A 365 -3.30 -24.81 6.73
C ASN A 365 -4.17 -23.99 5.75
N THR A 366 -4.08 -22.66 5.80
CA THR A 366 -4.72 -21.74 4.84
C THR A 366 -3.65 -20.86 4.25
N MET A 367 -2.78 -21.43 3.40
CA MET A 367 -1.90 -20.64 2.54
C MET A 367 -2.77 -19.87 1.55
N ARG A 368 -3.18 -18.66 1.89
CA ARG A 368 -3.78 -17.73 0.93
C ARG A 368 -2.64 -16.88 0.38
N HIS A 369 -2.27 -17.14 -0.87
CA HIS A 369 -1.39 -16.24 -1.61
C HIS A 369 -2.04 -14.87 -1.72
N THR A 370 -1.32 -13.83 -1.34
CA THR A 370 -1.84 -12.46 -1.44
C THR A 370 -1.21 -11.75 -2.63
N PHE A 371 -2.04 -11.42 -3.61
CA PHE A 371 -1.67 -10.58 -4.74
C PHE A 371 -1.76 -9.11 -4.26
N PRO A 372 -0.62 -8.39 -4.20
CA PRO A 372 -0.62 -7.04 -3.65
C PRO A 372 -1.49 -6.13 -4.51
N VAL A 373 -2.34 -5.34 -3.86
CA VAL A 373 -3.18 -4.34 -4.55
C VAL A 373 -2.32 -3.21 -5.10
N ILE A 374 -1.29 -2.82 -4.34
CA ILE A 374 -0.42 -1.69 -4.67
C ILE A 374 1.04 -2.14 -4.69
N LEU A 375 1.78 -1.65 -5.68
CA LEU A 375 3.22 -1.83 -5.82
C LEU A 375 3.89 -0.49 -5.52
N HIS A 376 4.72 -0.44 -4.49
CA HIS A 376 5.49 0.76 -4.13
C HIS A 376 6.90 0.68 -4.73
N ALA A 377 7.19 1.59 -5.65
CA ALA A 377 8.47 1.68 -6.36
C ALA A 377 9.51 2.49 -5.56
N SER A 378 10.03 1.89 -4.48
CA SER A 378 10.97 2.55 -3.56
C SER A 378 12.27 3.04 -4.23
N ASP A 379 12.96 3.98 -3.56
CA ASP A 379 14.25 4.51 -3.98
C ASP A 379 15.47 3.56 -3.78
N LEU A 380 15.22 2.26 -3.63
CA LEU A 380 16.26 1.25 -3.33
C LEU A 380 17.07 0.77 -4.54
N GLU A 381 16.66 1.13 -5.77
CA GLU A 381 17.33 0.73 -7.01
C GLU A 381 18.13 1.91 -7.59
N TYR A 382 19.46 1.84 -7.49
CA TYR A 382 20.35 2.82 -8.09
C TYR A 382 20.28 2.76 -9.63
N GLY A 383 20.26 3.93 -10.28
CA GLY A 383 20.32 4.05 -11.74
C GLY A 383 18.98 3.95 -12.49
N TYR A 384 17.86 3.90 -11.76
CA TYR A 384 16.51 3.92 -12.35
C TYR A 384 15.73 5.15 -11.85
N THR A 385 15.11 5.90 -12.76
CA THR A 385 14.16 6.95 -12.41
C THR A 385 12.87 6.33 -11.88
N LYS A 386 12.12 7.05 -11.02
CA LYS A 386 10.83 6.58 -10.47
C LYS A 386 9.86 6.13 -11.58
N VAL A 387 9.71 6.94 -12.62
CA VAL A 387 8.91 6.61 -13.82
C VAL A 387 9.32 5.27 -14.43
N LYS A 388 10.62 5.02 -14.60
CA LYS A 388 11.11 3.76 -15.18
C LYS A 388 10.77 2.56 -14.31
N LYS A 389 10.71 2.72 -12.98
CA LYS A 389 10.28 1.66 -12.05
C LYS A 389 8.78 1.40 -12.17
N LEU A 390 7.96 2.44 -12.33
CA LEU A 390 6.52 2.32 -12.53
C LEU A 390 6.17 1.70 -13.89
N GLU A 391 6.86 2.09 -14.97
CA GLU A 391 6.80 1.43 -16.27
C GLU A 391 6.99 -0.09 -16.12
N TYR A 392 7.99 -0.47 -15.34
CA TYR A 392 8.31 -1.86 -15.10
C TYR A 392 7.32 -2.61 -14.21
N ALA A 393 6.83 -1.98 -13.14
CA ALA A 393 5.79 -2.54 -12.28
C ALA A 393 4.48 -2.76 -13.06
N SER A 394 4.18 -1.91 -14.05
CA SER A 394 2.99 -2.03 -14.91
C SER A 394 2.94 -3.36 -15.67
N VAL A 395 4.09 -3.93 -16.05
CA VAL A 395 4.13 -5.08 -16.97
C VAL A 395 3.42 -6.33 -16.44
N GLY A 396 3.37 -6.54 -15.11
CA GLY A 396 2.61 -7.65 -14.54
C GLY A 396 1.30 -7.23 -13.87
N ALA A 397 0.82 -6.02 -14.13
CA ALA A 397 -0.52 -5.61 -13.72
C ALA A 397 -1.58 -6.25 -14.64
N PRO A 398 -2.62 -6.91 -14.09
CA PRO A 398 -3.78 -7.44 -14.82
C PRO A 398 -4.32 -6.61 -15.99
N TRP A 399 -4.45 -5.28 -15.83
CA TRP A 399 -5.01 -4.38 -16.83
C TRP A 399 -4.01 -4.01 -17.95
N PHE A 400 -2.71 -4.28 -17.79
CA PHE A 400 -1.67 -3.79 -18.71
C PHE A 400 -1.53 -4.64 -19.97
N MET A 401 -1.35 -5.95 -19.80
CA MET A 401 -1.07 -6.86 -20.92
C MET A 401 -2.15 -6.89 -22.01
N PRO A 402 -3.46 -6.81 -21.68
CA PRO A 402 -4.50 -6.62 -22.70
C PRO A 402 -4.26 -5.43 -23.64
N MET A 403 -3.82 -4.27 -23.10
CA MET A 403 -3.54 -3.08 -23.91
C MET A 403 -2.32 -3.24 -24.83
N VAL A 404 -1.39 -4.14 -24.48
CA VAL A 404 -0.19 -4.39 -25.29
C VAL A 404 -0.55 -5.13 -26.58
N TYR A 405 -1.51 -6.06 -26.52
CA TYR A 405 -1.77 -7.01 -27.62
C TYR A 405 -3.16 -6.90 -28.24
N ASP A 406 -4.08 -6.14 -27.65
CA ASP A 406 -5.41 -5.87 -28.19
C ASP A 406 -5.61 -4.35 -28.37
N ALA A 407 -5.57 -3.90 -29.62
CA ALA A 407 -5.68 -2.49 -29.98
C ALA A 407 -7.05 -1.88 -29.61
N GLU A 408 -8.11 -2.70 -29.59
CA GLU A 408 -9.43 -2.26 -29.15
C GLU A 408 -9.42 -1.96 -27.65
N VAL A 409 -8.80 -2.82 -26.85
CA VAL A 409 -8.64 -2.63 -25.40
C VAL A 409 -7.78 -1.41 -25.10
N LEU A 410 -6.68 -1.21 -25.84
CA LEU A 410 -5.87 0.00 -25.72
C LEU A 410 -6.70 1.27 -25.98
N GLN A 411 -7.40 1.34 -27.10
CA GLN A 411 -8.20 2.50 -27.47
C GLN A 411 -9.32 2.76 -26.44
N GLN A 412 -9.95 1.70 -25.93
CA GLN A 412 -11.00 1.81 -24.92
C GLN A 412 -10.43 2.39 -23.61
N ASN A 413 -9.29 1.91 -23.15
CA ASN A 413 -8.67 2.35 -21.91
C ASN A 413 -8.09 3.78 -22.02
N GLU A 414 -7.54 4.15 -23.18
CA GLU A 414 -7.13 5.53 -23.48
C GLU A 414 -8.33 6.48 -23.36
N LYS A 415 -9.43 6.20 -24.07
CA LYS A 415 -10.67 7.01 -24.00
C LYS A 415 -11.26 7.06 -22.60
N TYR A 416 -11.15 5.97 -21.84
CA TYR A 416 -11.63 5.93 -20.46
C TYR A 416 -10.82 6.89 -19.58
N LEU A 417 -9.49 6.82 -19.61
CA LEU A 417 -8.63 7.76 -18.89
C LEU A 417 -8.84 9.21 -19.34
N GLU A 418 -9.10 9.44 -20.63
CA GLU A 418 -9.41 10.77 -21.16
C GLU A 418 -10.66 11.39 -20.53
N SER A 419 -11.66 10.57 -20.22
CA SER A 419 -12.94 10.99 -19.66
C SER A 419 -12.92 11.26 -18.14
N LEU A 420 -11.86 10.82 -17.46
CA LEU A 420 -11.79 10.80 -16.01
C LEU A 420 -11.36 12.16 -15.43
N PRO A 421 -11.90 12.53 -14.26
CA PRO A 421 -11.42 13.71 -13.56
C PRO A 421 -10.05 13.45 -12.92
N LEU A 422 -9.32 14.51 -12.65
CA LEU A 422 -8.21 14.54 -11.72
C LEU A 422 -8.65 15.37 -10.51
N LEU A 423 -8.70 14.73 -9.34
CA LEU A 423 -9.17 15.34 -8.09
C LEU A 423 -7.96 15.80 -7.29
N LEU A 424 -7.87 17.10 -7.00
CA LEU A 424 -6.69 17.75 -6.44
C LEU A 424 -7.05 18.44 -5.13
N SER A 425 -6.59 17.91 -4.00
CA SER A 425 -6.73 18.57 -2.70
C SER A 425 -5.64 19.61 -2.51
N THR A 426 -6.05 20.85 -2.29
CA THR A 426 -5.20 22.01 -1.96
C THR A 426 -5.19 22.25 -0.45
N ASP A 427 -4.73 23.43 -0.03
CA ASP A 427 -4.77 23.90 1.35
C ASP A 427 -6.20 24.08 1.91
N LYS A 428 -7.21 24.21 1.03
CA LYS A 428 -8.58 24.61 1.41
C LYS A 428 -9.68 23.74 0.83
N ASP A 429 -9.49 23.21 -0.39
CA ASP A 429 -10.57 22.58 -1.14
C ASP A 429 -10.08 21.37 -1.93
N ILE A 430 -11.02 20.58 -2.45
CA ILE A 430 -10.75 19.58 -3.49
C ILE A 430 -11.21 20.16 -4.83
N LEU A 431 -10.25 20.45 -5.69
CA LEU A 431 -10.48 20.87 -7.06
C LEU A 431 -10.72 19.66 -7.95
N LYS A 432 -11.47 19.88 -9.02
CA LYS A 432 -11.71 18.91 -10.08
C LYS A 432 -11.25 19.49 -11.40
N THR A 433 -10.39 18.76 -12.11
CA THR A 433 -9.89 19.10 -13.44
C THR A 433 -9.89 17.86 -14.33
N SER A 434 -9.46 17.98 -15.59
CA SER A 434 -9.34 16.87 -16.54
C SER A 434 -8.06 16.08 -16.32
N TYR A 435 -8.14 14.75 -16.22
CA TYR A 435 -6.93 13.91 -16.23
C TYR A 435 -6.15 14.06 -17.54
N GLN A 436 -6.83 14.05 -18.69
CA GLN A 436 -6.18 14.16 -20.00
C GLN A 436 -5.38 15.44 -20.17
N ALA A 437 -5.95 16.57 -19.74
CA ALA A 437 -5.30 17.88 -19.90
C ALA A 437 -3.95 17.97 -19.18
N HIS A 438 -3.73 17.13 -18.17
CA HIS A 438 -2.53 17.18 -17.34
C HIS A 438 -1.61 15.96 -17.49
N CYS A 439 -2.16 14.76 -17.75
CA CYS A 439 -1.41 13.51 -17.71
C CYS A 439 -1.29 12.80 -19.05
N GLY A 440 -2.19 13.04 -20.00
CA GLY A 440 -2.25 12.24 -21.23
C GLY A 440 -2.43 10.74 -20.93
N PHE A 441 -1.84 9.89 -21.79
CA PHE A 441 -1.78 8.44 -21.56
C PHE A 441 -0.35 8.01 -21.16
N PRO A 442 -0.07 7.80 -19.85
CA PRO A 442 1.31 7.61 -19.38
C PRO A 442 1.95 6.31 -19.85
N PHE A 443 1.16 5.27 -20.16
CA PHE A 443 1.65 3.91 -20.43
C PHE A 443 2.11 3.66 -21.87
N LYS A 444 1.92 4.62 -22.79
CA LYS A 444 2.21 4.47 -24.24
C LYS A 444 3.63 3.98 -24.51
N LYS A 445 4.62 4.59 -23.83
CA LYS A 445 6.04 4.29 -24.03
C LYS A 445 6.40 2.86 -23.63
N ILE A 446 5.88 2.37 -22.51
CA ILE A 446 6.15 1.01 -22.05
C ILE A 446 5.41 -0.01 -22.90
N ILE A 447 4.19 0.27 -23.37
CA ILE A 447 3.46 -0.60 -24.31
C ILE A 447 4.28 -0.81 -25.59
N ASN A 448 4.73 0.28 -26.23
CA ASN A 448 5.57 0.19 -27.43
C ASN A 448 6.85 -0.62 -27.18
N LYS A 449 7.46 -0.46 -25.99
CA LYS A 449 8.66 -1.21 -25.63
C LYS A 449 8.38 -2.70 -25.50
N VAL A 450 7.27 -3.11 -24.87
CA VAL A 450 6.91 -4.53 -24.70
C VAL A 450 6.50 -5.18 -26.02
N GLN A 451 5.84 -4.45 -26.92
CA GLN A 451 5.52 -4.95 -28.27
C GLN A 451 6.76 -5.27 -29.11
N ASN A 452 7.88 -4.60 -28.84
CA ASN A 452 9.16 -4.80 -29.53
C ASN A 452 10.11 -5.79 -28.82
N ILE A 453 9.62 -6.52 -27.81
CA ILE A 453 10.32 -7.64 -27.14
C ILE A 453 9.82 -8.97 -27.72
#